data_AF-D2TMK0-F1
#
_entry.id   AF-D2TMK0-F1
#
_cell.length_a   1.000
_cell.length_b   1.000
_cell.length_c   1.000
_cell.angle_alpha   90.00
_cell.angle_beta   90.00
_cell.angle_gamma   90.00
#
_symmetry.space_group_name_H-M   'P 1'
#
loop_
_entity.id
_entity.type
_entity.pdbx_description
1 polymer ?
#
loop_
_entity_poly.entity_id
_entity_poly.type
_entity_poly.pdbx_seq_one_letter_code
_entity_poly.pdbx_strand_id
1 'polypeptide(L)'
;MHYNLLWLIWGLWLYLIIHYGVGDQHFYLTIKSRWKVIAVIILSCGLIYAVYFISSSTGVRTMFKRKEQNNTFADSQADISIASSLNPSQVSYLGDDVELTVKATPQNHPEPSVAVIPETCIIKGELNSTSDIHVNGRIDGIIRSEKTVHILKSGHVEGDVIAYAIAVDGVLNGNCIGGEVSINAQGMVNGQVKSDSLAIHKNGRFYGNSLPRSDEEAQKNEFISAMDAVKENTIDLASFYKE
;
A
#
# COMPACT_ATOMS: atom_id res chain seq x y z
N MET A 1 25.25 -32.92 -18.21
CA MET A 1 24.74 -31.54 -18.22
C MET A 1 25.89 -30.59 -17.86
N HIS A 2 26.70 -30.16 -18.84
CA HIS A 2 27.88 -29.31 -18.62
C HIS A 2 27.51 -27.82 -18.71
N TYR A 3 26.96 -27.25 -17.63
CA TYR A 3 26.66 -25.82 -17.53
C TYR A 3 27.91 -24.92 -17.52
N ASN A 4 29.08 -25.51 -17.23
CA ASN A 4 30.36 -24.80 -17.18
C ASN A 4 30.84 -24.35 -18.57
N LEU A 5 30.48 -25.08 -19.64
CA LEU A 5 30.88 -24.72 -21.00
C LEU A 5 30.11 -23.49 -21.51
N LEU A 6 28.85 -23.33 -21.09
CA LEU A 6 28.02 -22.18 -21.46
C LEU A 6 28.54 -20.88 -20.84
N TRP A 7 29.04 -20.95 -19.60
CA TRP A 7 29.66 -19.81 -18.92
C TRP A 7 30.97 -19.38 -19.59
N LEU A 8 31.78 -20.33 -20.07
CA LEU A 8 32.99 -20.02 -20.85
C LEU A 8 32.65 -19.42 -22.22
N ILE A 9 31.60 -19.91 -22.89
CA ILE A 9 31.12 -19.33 -24.15
C ILE A 9 30.69 -17.87 -23.95
N TRP A 10 29.99 -17.57 -22.86
CA TRP A 10 29.55 -16.21 -22.53
C TRP A 10 30.72 -15.29 -22.17
N GLY A 11 31.68 -15.77 -21.40
CA GLY A 11 32.90 -15.04 -21.08
C GLY A 11 33.75 -14.72 -22.30
N LEU A 12 33.90 -15.69 -23.22
CA LEU A 12 34.59 -15.52 -24.49
C LEU A 12 33.89 -14.49 -25.39
N TRP A 13 32.55 -14.50 -25.41
CA TRP A 13 31.76 -13.53 -26.17
C TRP A 13 31.89 -12.11 -25.60
N LEU A 14 31.84 -11.96 -24.27
CA LEU A 14 32.06 -10.68 -23.59
C LEU A 14 33.49 -10.16 -23.85
N TYR A 15 34.49 -11.03 -23.79
CA TYR A 15 35.88 -10.69 -24.12
C TYR A 15 36.02 -10.22 -25.56
N LEU A 16 35.36 -10.90 -26.51
CA LEU A 16 35.38 -10.53 -27.91
C LEU A 16 34.64 -9.20 -28.15
N ILE A 17 33.53 -8.93 -27.46
CA ILE A 17 32.82 -7.64 -27.48
C ILE A 17 33.67 -6.51 -26.89
N ILE A 18 34.35 -6.75 -25.77
CA ILE A 18 35.24 -5.76 -25.16
C ILE A 18 36.41 -5.48 -26.13
N HIS A 19 37.00 -6.53 -26.71
CA HIS A 19 38.12 -6.38 -27.64
C HIS A 19 37.70 -5.72 -28.96
N TYR A 20 36.50 -5.99 -29.47
CA TYR A 20 35.96 -5.38 -30.69
C TYR A 20 35.42 -3.96 -30.44
N GLY A 21 34.92 -3.69 -29.23
CA GLY A 21 34.52 -2.35 -28.77
C GLY A 21 35.71 -1.44 -28.47
N VAL A 22 36.90 -2.01 -28.23
CA VAL A 22 38.19 -1.31 -28.16
C VAL A 22 38.73 -1.03 -29.57
N GLY A 23 37.85 -0.63 -30.49
CA GLY A 23 38.20 -0.12 -31.82
C GLY A 23 38.22 1.40 -31.91
N ASP A 24 37.70 2.11 -30.90
CA ASP A 24 37.51 3.55 -30.97
C ASP A 24 38.38 4.30 -29.94
N GLN A 25 39.23 5.20 -30.43
CA GLN A 25 40.25 5.95 -29.65
C GLN A 25 39.64 6.76 -28.49
N HIS A 26 38.34 7.03 -28.51
CA HIS A 26 37.62 7.74 -27.47
C HIS A 26 37.42 6.93 -26.17
N PHE A 27 37.28 5.61 -26.25
CA PHE A 27 36.90 4.79 -25.09
C PHE A 27 38.05 4.60 -24.08
N TYR A 28 39.29 4.47 -24.58
CA TYR A 28 40.48 4.31 -23.75
C TYR A 28 40.77 5.56 -22.89
N LEU A 29 40.48 6.76 -23.42
CA LEU A 29 40.64 8.01 -22.67
C LEU A 29 39.59 8.13 -21.56
N THR A 30 38.36 7.68 -21.78
CA THR A 30 37.31 7.68 -20.74
C THR A 30 37.63 6.70 -19.61
N ILE A 31 38.15 5.52 -19.95
CA ILE A 31 38.62 4.52 -18.95
C ILE A 31 39.81 5.06 -18.16
N LYS A 32 40.79 5.67 -18.83
CA LYS A 32 41.97 6.26 -18.16
C LYS A 32 41.57 7.47 -17.29
N SER A 33 40.66 8.31 -17.76
CA SER A 33 40.17 9.51 -17.06
C SER A 33 39.36 9.16 -15.81
N ARG A 34 38.62 8.04 -15.82
CA ARG A 34 37.71 7.66 -14.74
C ARG A 34 38.01 6.29 -14.11
N TRP A 35 39.26 5.83 -14.16
CA TRP A 35 39.66 4.53 -13.58
C TRP A 35 39.33 4.42 -12.08
N LYS A 36 39.38 5.54 -11.34
CA LYS A 36 38.94 5.56 -9.94
C LYS A 36 37.46 5.21 -9.76
N VAL A 37 36.58 5.63 -10.67
CA VAL A 37 35.15 5.30 -10.62
C VAL A 37 34.93 3.81 -10.89
N ILE A 38 35.65 3.27 -11.87
CA ILE A 38 35.60 1.84 -12.21
C ILE A 38 36.09 0.99 -11.03
N ALA A 39 37.18 1.41 -10.36
CA ALA A 39 37.67 0.74 -9.16
C ALA A 39 36.64 0.75 -8.01
N VAL A 40 35.91 1.86 -7.83
CA VAL A 40 34.82 1.96 -6.83
C VAL A 40 33.65 1.03 -7.18
N ILE A 41 33.26 0.94 -8.46
CA ILE A 41 32.18 0.04 -8.89
C ILE A 41 32.58 -1.42 -8.66
N ILE A 42 33.81 -1.81 -9.02
CA ILE A 42 34.30 -3.18 -8.81
C ILE A 42 34.36 -3.51 -7.31
N LEU A 43 34.85 -2.59 -6.48
CA LEU A 43 34.84 -2.75 -5.02
C LEU A 43 33.43 -2.86 -4.45
N SER A 44 32.48 -2.05 -4.95
CA SER A 44 31.08 -2.10 -4.52
C SER A 44 30.43 -3.43 -4.89
N CYS A 45 30.68 -3.94 -6.09
CA CYS A 45 30.15 -5.20 -6.56
C CYS A 45 30.77 -6.38 -5.78
N GLY A 46 32.07 -6.31 -5.49
CA GLY A 46 32.76 -7.27 -4.62
C GLY A 46 32.24 -7.28 -3.18
N LEU A 47 31.95 -6.11 -2.60
CA LEU A 47 31.33 -6.00 -1.28
C LEU A 47 29.91 -6.56 -1.25
N ILE A 48 29.10 -6.27 -2.27
CA ILE A 48 27.75 -6.83 -2.40
C ILE A 48 27.82 -8.36 -2.51
N TYR A 49 28.76 -8.89 -3.29
CA TYR A 49 28.97 -10.33 -3.41
C TYR A 49 29.46 -10.95 -2.09
N ALA A 50 30.35 -10.27 -1.36
CA ALA A 50 30.82 -10.72 -0.04
C ALA A 50 29.69 -10.73 0.99
N VAL A 51 28.81 -9.72 1.02
CA VAL A 51 27.64 -9.68 1.90
C VAL A 51 26.66 -10.80 1.55
N TYR A 52 26.42 -11.04 0.26
CA TYR A 52 25.58 -12.16 -0.18
C TYR A 52 26.19 -13.51 0.23
N PHE A 53 27.51 -13.67 0.11
CA PHE A 53 28.22 -14.88 0.50
C PHE A 53 28.27 -15.09 2.03
N ILE A 54 28.40 -14.01 2.81
CA ILE A 54 28.34 -14.06 4.28
C ILE A 54 26.91 -14.36 4.75
N SER A 55 25.89 -13.74 4.12
CA SER A 55 24.48 -14.03 4.40
C SER A 55 24.11 -15.47 4.03
N SER A 56 24.63 -15.97 2.92
CA SER A 56 24.47 -17.36 2.48
C SER A 56 25.19 -18.36 3.39
N SER A 57 26.36 -18.00 3.95
CA SER A 57 27.12 -18.87 4.85
C SER A 57 26.64 -18.84 6.30
N THR A 58 25.91 -17.81 6.72
CA THR A 58 25.24 -17.77 8.03
C THR A 58 23.82 -18.29 7.93
N GLY A 59 23.70 -19.63 7.87
CA GLY A 59 22.43 -20.33 8.03
C GLY A 59 21.84 -20.17 9.43
N VAL A 60 21.21 -19.04 9.72
CA VAL A 60 20.41 -18.83 10.92
C VAL A 60 19.09 -19.58 10.74
N ARG A 61 19.04 -20.80 11.27
CA ARG A 61 17.81 -21.56 11.49
C ARG A 61 16.99 -20.86 12.59
N THR A 62 16.07 -19.98 12.22
CA THR A 62 15.03 -19.52 13.13
C THR A 62 13.99 -20.63 13.27
N MET A 63 14.15 -21.43 14.33
CA MET A 63 13.29 -22.54 14.69
C MET A 63 12.22 -22.06 15.68
N PHE A 64 11.06 -21.62 15.17
CA PHE A 64 9.83 -21.46 15.96
C PHE A 64 8.60 -21.50 15.04
N LYS A 65 7.94 -22.66 14.96
CA LYS A 65 6.48 -22.64 14.85
C LYS A 65 5.87 -23.89 15.48
N ARG A 66 5.20 -23.62 16.58
CA ARG A 66 4.48 -24.50 17.49
C ARG A 66 3.13 -24.85 16.89
N LYS A 67 2.88 -26.16 16.82
CA LYS A 67 1.63 -26.92 16.98
C LYS A 67 0.46 -26.60 16.04
N GLU A 68 0.31 -27.46 15.03
CA GLU A 68 -0.98 -27.79 14.41
C GLU A 68 -1.92 -28.40 15.46
N GLN A 69 -3.17 -27.96 15.47
CA GLN A 69 -4.26 -28.61 16.18
C GLN A 69 -5.31 -28.99 15.14
N ASN A 70 -5.17 -30.22 14.62
CA ASN A 70 -6.18 -30.92 13.84
C ASN A 70 -7.12 -31.60 14.84
N ASN A 71 -8.39 -31.22 14.87
CA ASN A 71 -9.41 -31.90 15.65
C ASN A 71 -10.39 -32.60 14.71
N THR A 72 -10.10 -33.88 14.46
CA THR A 72 -11.01 -34.88 13.94
C THR A 72 -12.06 -35.23 14.99
N PHE A 73 -13.32 -35.02 14.62
CA PHE A 73 -14.48 -35.91 14.81
C PHE A 73 -14.26 -37.15 15.72
N ALA A 74 -14.93 -37.19 16.88
CA ALA A 74 -15.45 -38.42 17.46
C ALA A 74 -16.55 -38.12 18.49
N ASP A 75 -17.67 -38.76 18.23
CA ASP A 75 -18.95 -38.83 18.91
C ASP A 75 -18.88 -39.59 20.25
N SER A 76 -19.74 -39.24 21.22
CA SER A 76 -20.48 -40.14 22.14
C SER A 76 -20.94 -39.45 23.44
N GLN A 77 -22.22 -39.07 23.44
CA GLN A 77 -23.27 -39.28 24.47
C GLN A 77 -22.91 -39.43 25.96
N ALA A 78 -23.55 -38.62 26.82
CA ALA A 78 -24.76 -39.02 27.59
C ALA A 78 -25.16 -37.95 28.65
N ASP A 79 -26.43 -37.52 28.55
CA ASP A 79 -27.44 -37.13 29.57
C ASP A 79 -27.05 -36.24 30.78
N ILE A 80 -27.80 -35.20 31.19
CA ILE A 80 -29.19 -35.22 31.71
C ILE A 80 -29.84 -33.81 31.57
N SER A 81 -31.13 -33.82 31.24
CA SER A 81 -32.19 -32.79 31.27
C SER A 81 -32.24 -31.86 32.51
N ILE A 82 -32.75 -30.62 32.43
CA ILE A 82 -34.16 -30.25 32.74
C ILE A 82 -34.45 -28.78 32.34
N ALA A 83 -35.56 -28.60 31.60
CA ALA A 83 -36.50 -27.46 31.52
C ALA A 83 -35.97 -26.05 31.12
N SER A 84 -36.70 -25.16 30.44
CA SER A 84 -37.98 -25.12 29.73
C SER A 84 -38.18 -23.66 29.31
N SER A 85 -38.65 -23.40 28.08
CA SER A 85 -39.41 -22.23 27.57
C SER A 85 -38.91 -21.81 26.18
N LEU A 86 -39.58 -22.29 25.13
CA LEU A 86 -40.68 -21.65 24.37
C LEU A 86 -40.18 -20.68 23.28
N ASN A 87 -40.19 -21.20 22.05
CA ASN A 87 -40.38 -20.51 20.77
C ASN A 87 -41.85 -20.83 20.35
N PRO A 88 -42.58 -20.14 19.42
CA PRO A 88 -42.20 -19.07 18.48
C PRO A 88 -43.22 -17.91 18.33
N SER A 89 -42.79 -16.87 17.59
CA SER A 89 -43.59 -15.95 16.75
C SER A 89 -44.97 -15.49 17.25
N GLN A 90 -45.10 -14.22 17.65
CA GLN A 90 -46.35 -13.44 17.52
C GLN A 90 -46.09 -11.93 17.66
N VAL A 91 -46.12 -11.20 16.54
CA VAL A 91 -46.51 -9.79 16.51
C VAL A 91 -47.89 -9.77 15.86
N SER A 92 -48.91 -9.38 16.63
CA SER A 92 -50.30 -9.23 16.17
C SER A 92 -50.55 -7.76 15.82
N TYR A 93 -51.17 -7.51 14.67
CA TYR A 93 -51.78 -6.22 14.31
C TYR A 93 -53.30 -6.31 14.50
N LEU A 94 -53.90 -5.26 15.07
CA LEU A 94 -55.33 -4.99 14.94
C LEU A 94 -55.56 -3.47 14.89
N GLY A 95 -56.13 -3.01 13.78
CA GLY A 95 -57.04 -1.86 13.75
C GLY A 95 -56.46 -0.47 13.51
N ASP A 96 -56.79 0.01 12.31
CA ASP A 96 -57.13 1.41 11.97
C ASP A 96 -55.98 2.40 11.61
N ASP A 97 -56.10 2.83 10.34
CA ASP A 97 -55.79 4.14 9.75
C ASP A 97 -54.44 4.86 10.02
N VAL A 98 -53.43 4.49 9.22
CA VAL A 98 -52.74 5.32 8.21
C VAL A 98 -51.46 4.56 7.83
N GLU A 99 -51.52 3.86 6.69
CA GLU A 99 -50.34 3.22 6.12
C GLU A 99 -49.47 4.30 5.48
N LEU A 100 -48.50 4.85 6.22
CA LEU A 100 -47.32 5.44 5.60
C LEU A 100 -46.50 4.28 5.03
N THR A 101 -46.93 3.76 3.87
CA THR A 101 -46.11 2.90 3.03
C THR A 101 -44.94 3.76 2.55
N VAL A 102 -43.89 3.87 3.36
CA VAL A 102 -42.58 4.31 2.86
C VAL A 102 -42.07 3.16 2.02
N LYS A 103 -42.56 3.10 0.78
CA LYS A 103 -41.96 2.36 -0.31
C LYS A 103 -40.53 2.90 -0.38
N ALA A 104 -39.56 2.10 0.07
CA ALA A 104 -38.16 2.42 -0.12
C ALA A 104 -37.92 2.44 -1.64
N THR A 105 -38.06 3.63 -2.22
CA THR A 105 -37.63 3.92 -3.59
C THR A 105 -36.16 3.55 -3.67
N PRO A 106 -35.73 2.67 -4.59
CA PRO A 106 -34.31 2.50 -4.86
C PRO A 106 -33.81 3.82 -5.43
N GLN A 107 -33.32 4.70 -4.56
CA GLN A 107 -32.60 5.87 -4.99
C GLN A 107 -31.28 5.35 -5.55
N ASN A 108 -31.15 5.37 -6.88
CA ASN A 108 -29.87 5.47 -7.56
C ASN A 108 -29.23 6.80 -7.14
N HIS A 109 -28.75 6.86 -5.90
CA HIS A 109 -27.72 7.81 -5.53
C HIS A 109 -26.41 7.19 -6.02
N PRO A 110 -25.51 7.93 -6.69
CA PRO A 110 -24.14 7.47 -6.87
C PRO A 110 -23.60 7.24 -5.46
N GLU A 111 -23.56 5.98 -5.02
CA GLU A 111 -22.94 5.60 -3.76
C GLU A 111 -21.53 6.17 -3.79
N PRO A 112 -21.10 6.95 -2.77
CA PRO A 112 -19.73 7.42 -2.72
C PRO A 112 -18.82 6.20 -2.78
N SER A 113 -18.02 6.10 -3.84
CA SER A 113 -17.08 5.01 -4.00
C SER A 113 -16.04 5.12 -2.90
N VAL A 114 -16.10 4.26 -1.89
CA VAL A 114 -15.07 4.21 -0.84
C VAL A 114 -14.25 2.95 -1.03
N ALA A 115 -12.95 3.12 -1.24
CA ALA A 115 -12.01 2.00 -1.30
C ALA A 115 -11.65 1.57 0.12
N VAL A 116 -12.05 0.36 0.52
CA VAL A 116 -11.74 -0.18 1.85
C VAL A 116 -10.68 -1.27 1.74
N ILE A 117 -9.53 -1.05 2.39
CA ILE A 117 -8.46 -2.04 2.49
C ILE A 117 -8.64 -2.79 3.82
N PRO A 118 -8.97 -4.09 3.79
CA PRO A 118 -9.16 -4.87 5.00
C PRO A 118 -7.83 -5.17 5.70
N GLU A 119 -7.90 -5.56 6.97
CA GLU A 119 -6.74 -5.83 7.84
C GLU A 119 -5.83 -6.96 7.36
N THR A 120 -6.39 -7.91 6.58
CA THR A 120 -5.66 -9.05 6.04
C THR A 120 -4.84 -8.71 4.79
N CYS A 121 -4.96 -7.49 4.26
CA CYS A 121 -4.27 -7.07 3.05
C CYS A 121 -2.92 -6.42 3.35
N ILE A 122 -1.91 -6.80 2.55
CA ILE A 122 -0.60 -6.16 2.51
C ILE A 122 -0.38 -5.65 1.09
N ILE A 123 -0.32 -4.34 0.92
CA ILE A 123 -0.11 -3.68 -0.37
C ILE A 123 1.33 -3.19 -0.42
N LYS A 124 2.04 -3.46 -1.53
CA LYS A 124 3.40 -2.98 -1.77
C LYS A 124 3.45 -2.28 -3.12
N GLY A 125 3.86 -1.01 -3.15
CA GLY A 125 3.96 -0.22 -4.38
C GLY A 125 3.21 1.10 -4.32
N GLU A 126 2.53 1.47 -5.41
CA GLU A 126 1.77 2.72 -5.52
C GLU A 126 0.27 2.43 -5.60
N LEU A 127 -0.53 3.12 -4.77
CA LEU A 127 -1.99 3.06 -4.75
C LEU A 127 -2.55 4.43 -5.15
N ASN A 128 -3.24 4.48 -6.29
CA ASN A 128 -3.91 5.70 -6.75
C ASN A 128 -5.42 5.48 -6.73
N SER A 129 -6.17 6.41 -6.12
CA SER A 129 -7.64 6.39 -6.10
C SER A 129 -8.20 7.80 -6.26
N THR A 130 -9.28 7.92 -7.03
CA THR A 130 -10.02 9.18 -7.22
C THR A 130 -11.03 9.44 -6.08
N SER A 131 -11.16 8.49 -5.15
CA SER A 131 -12.20 8.48 -4.14
C SER A 131 -11.63 8.30 -2.73
N ASP A 132 -12.51 8.26 -1.73
CA ASP A 132 -12.09 8.14 -0.34
C ASP A 132 -11.50 6.75 -0.06
N ILE A 133 -10.41 6.70 0.71
CA ILE A 133 -9.69 5.47 1.02
C ILE A 133 -9.73 5.22 2.53
N HIS A 134 -10.20 4.05 2.93
CA HIS A 134 -10.13 3.55 4.31
C HIS A 134 -9.10 2.43 4.41
N VAL A 135 -8.03 2.66 5.16
CA VAL A 135 -6.92 1.70 5.32
C VAL A 135 -7.01 1.01 6.67
N ASN A 136 -7.33 -0.28 6.68
CA ASN A 136 -7.32 -1.13 7.89
C ASN A 136 -6.17 -2.16 7.91
N GLY A 137 -5.34 -2.23 6.86
CA GLY A 137 -4.25 -3.21 6.69
C GLY A 137 -2.86 -2.58 6.64
N ARG A 138 -1.89 -3.28 6.03
CA ARG A 138 -0.50 -2.78 5.89
C ARG A 138 -0.22 -2.30 4.47
N ILE A 139 0.32 -1.09 4.34
CA ILE A 139 0.70 -0.52 3.05
C ILE A 139 2.16 -0.08 3.12
N ASP A 140 2.99 -0.65 2.25
CA ASP A 140 4.38 -0.24 2.07
C ASP A 140 4.53 0.45 0.71
N GLY A 141 4.67 1.78 0.69
CA GLY A 141 4.87 2.55 -0.54
C GLY A 141 4.11 3.87 -0.58
N ILE A 142 3.57 4.22 -1.74
CA ILE A 142 3.00 5.56 -2.00
C ILE A 142 1.48 5.46 -2.13
N ILE A 143 0.76 6.27 -1.38
CA ILE A 143 -0.71 6.39 -1.48
C ILE A 143 -1.03 7.76 -2.05
N ARG A 144 -1.79 7.79 -3.15
CA ARG A 144 -2.35 9.00 -3.74
C ARG A 144 -3.87 8.89 -3.77
N SER A 145 -4.53 9.84 -3.11
CA SER A 145 -5.96 10.03 -3.20
C SER A 145 -6.26 11.47 -3.56
N GLU A 146 -7.29 11.69 -4.37
CA GLU A 146 -7.77 13.05 -4.66
C GLU A 146 -8.59 13.63 -3.50
N LYS A 147 -9.18 12.76 -2.67
CA LYS A 147 -10.10 13.12 -1.59
C LYS A 147 -9.51 12.82 -0.22
N THR A 148 -10.19 11.98 0.57
CA THR A 148 -9.84 11.71 1.96
C THR A 148 -9.16 10.37 2.11
N VAL A 149 -8.05 10.33 2.83
CA VAL A 149 -7.41 9.08 3.27
C VAL A 149 -7.59 8.95 4.78
N HIS A 150 -8.28 7.88 5.18
CA HIS A 150 -8.50 7.54 6.57
C HIS A 150 -7.70 6.28 6.93
N ILE A 151 -6.68 6.45 7.77
CA ILE A 151 -5.90 5.33 8.31
C ILE A 151 -6.55 4.90 9.60
N LEU A 152 -7.25 3.77 9.57
CA LEU A 152 -7.97 3.22 10.73
C LEU A 152 -6.99 2.66 11.77
N LYS A 153 -7.51 2.31 12.94
CA LYS A 153 -6.73 1.80 14.09
C LYS A 153 -5.76 0.66 13.76
N SER A 154 -6.17 -0.33 12.97
CA SER A 154 -5.31 -1.46 12.59
C SER A 154 -4.45 -1.15 11.35
N GLY A 155 -4.63 0.03 10.75
CA GLY A 155 -3.88 0.50 9.59
C GLY A 155 -2.43 0.82 9.93
N HIS A 156 -1.51 0.27 9.12
CA HIS A 156 -0.09 0.57 9.18
C HIS A 156 0.39 1.01 7.80
N VAL A 157 0.83 2.25 7.69
CA VAL A 157 1.34 2.81 6.44
C VAL A 157 2.80 3.17 6.60
N GLU A 158 3.64 2.64 5.72
CA GLU A 158 5.06 2.92 5.63
C GLU A 158 5.39 3.50 4.25
N GLY A 159 5.61 4.82 4.19
CA GLY A 159 5.93 5.53 2.96
C GLY A 159 5.26 6.91 2.84
N ASP A 160 4.93 7.30 1.62
CA ASP A 160 4.45 8.66 1.31
C ASP A 160 2.92 8.66 1.09
N VAL A 161 2.21 9.51 1.83
CA VAL A 161 0.76 9.67 1.72
C VAL A 161 0.44 11.05 1.17
N ILE A 162 -0.29 11.10 0.06
CA ILE A 162 -0.65 12.32 -0.64
C ILE A 162 -2.17 12.33 -0.79
N ALA A 163 -2.84 13.30 -0.16
CA ALA A 163 -4.29 13.44 -0.24
C ALA A 163 -4.75 14.91 -0.11
N TYR A 164 -6.06 15.16 -0.18
CA TYR A 164 -6.62 16.46 0.23
C TYR A 164 -6.80 16.51 1.75
N ALA A 165 -7.49 15.51 2.31
CA ALA A 165 -7.70 15.38 3.75
C ALA A 165 -7.14 14.04 4.24
N ILE A 166 -6.45 14.05 5.39
CA ILE A 166 -5.83 12.86 5.96
C ILE A 166 -6.26 12.75 7.42
N ALA A 167 -6.88 11.62 7.77
CA ALA A 167 -7.25 11.29 9.14
C ALA A 167 -6.47 10.06 9.59
N VAL A 168 -5.79 10.13 10.73
CA VAL A 168 -4.91 9.08 11.24
C VAL A 168 -5.39 8.58 12.61
N ASP A 169 -5.95 7.38 12.65
CA ASP A 169 -6.27 6.60 13.86
C ASP A 169 -5.27 5.46 14.12
N GLY A 170 -4.51 5.06 13.10
CA GLY A 170 -3.50 3.99 13.15
C GLY A 170 -2.07 4.48 13.26
N VAL A 171 -1.16 3.81 12.56
CA VAL A 171 0.28 4.15 12.53
C VAL A 171 0.70 4.56 11.11
N LEU A 172 1.24 5.76 10.97
CA LEU A 172 1.85 6.27 9.74
C LEU A 172 3.34 6.54 10.00
N ASN A 173 4.20 5.90 9.21
CA ASN A 173 5.64 6.12 9.20
C ASN A 173 6.07 6.64 7.82
N GLY A 174 6.52 7.89 7.72
CA GLY A 174 7.00 8.47 6.48
C GLY A 174 6.59 9.92 6.27
N ASN A 175 6.32 10.30 5.02
CA ASN A 175 5.94 11.66 4.65
C ASN A 175 4.44 11.75 4.38
N CYS A 176 3.80 12.79 4.87
CA CYS A 176 2.37 13.02 4.74
C CYS A 176 2.16 14.40 4.12
N ILE A 177 1.50 14.48 2.97
CA ILE A 177 1.24 15.71 2.23
C ILE A 177 -0.27 15.84 2.03
N GLY A 178 -0.89 16.80 2.71
CA GLY A 178 -2.34 17.01 2.69
C GLY A 178 -2.70 18.48 2.80
N GLY A 179 -3.91 18.89 2.44
CA GLY A 179 -4.41 20.22 2.82
C GLY A 179 -4.76 20.23 4.31
N GLU A 180 -5.55 19.24 4.72
CA GLU A 180 -5.94 19.03 6.12
C GLU A 180 -5.41 17.71 6.65
N VAL A 181 -4.70 17.73 7.79
CA VAL A 181 -4.20 16.54 8.46
C VAL A 181 -4.71 16.52 9.90
N SER A 182 -5.42 15.46 10.26
CA SER A 182 -5.98 15.23 11.59
C SER A 182 -5.42 13.95 12.20
N ILE A 183 -4.75 14.09 13.34
CA ILE A 183 -4.24 12.96 14.12
C ILE A 183 -5.23 12.68 15.25
N ASN A 184 -5.93 11.57 15.15
CA ASN A 184 -6.98 11.18 16.11
C ASN A 184 -6.39 10.59 17.40
N ALA A 185 -7.25 10.19 18.34
CA ALA A 185 -6.86 9.78 19.69
C ALA A 185 -5.94 8.56 19.75
N GLN A 186 -6.00 7.67 18.75
CA GLN A 186 -5.15 6.47 18.67
C GLN A 186 -4.05 6.61 17.62
N GLY A 187 -4.07 7.72 16.86
CA GLY A 187 -3.15 8.02 15.79
C GLY A 187 -1.71 8.19 16.26
N MET A 188 -0.80 7.60 15.50
CA MET A 188 0.63 7.75 15.62
C MET A 188 1.22 8.14 14.26
N VAL A 189 1.86 9.30 14.19
CA VAL A 189 2.56 9.74 12.99
C VAL A 189 4.04 9.91 13.31
N ASN A 190 4.90 9.26 12.54
CA ASN A 190 6.34 9.38 12.62
C ASN A 190 6.91 9.82 11.27
N GLY A 191 7.50 11.01 11.22
CA GLY A 191 8.17 11.52 10.03
C GLY A 191 7.83 12.98 9.73
N GLN A 192 7.60 13.30 8.46
CA GLN A 192 7.36 14.66 8.02
C GLN A 192 5.89 14.85 7.64
N VAL A 193 5.27 15.94 8.10
CA VAL A 193 3.90 16.31 7.72
C VAL A 193 3.94 17.67 7.05
N LYS A 194 3.47 17.74 5.81
CA LYS A 194 3.28 18.95 5.02
C LYS A 194 1.79 19.21 4.89
N SER A 195 1.30 20.27 5.53
CA SER A 195 -0.13 20.60 5.47
C SER A 195 -0.43 22.07 5.68
N ASP A 196 -1.59 22.51 5.21
CA ASP A 196 -2.11 23.85 5.45
C ASP A 196 -2.73 23.95 6.85
N SER A 197 -3.46 22.89 7.24
CA SER A 197 -4.08 22.75 8.56
C SER A 197 -3.67 21.43 9.20
N LEU A 198 -3.10 21.49 10.41
CA LEU A 198 -2.72 20.33 11.21
C LEU A 198 -3.46 20.35 12.55
N ALA A 199 -4.29 19.35 12.78
CA ALA A 199 -5.01 19.14 14.03
C ALA A 199 -4.50 17.87 14.73
N ILE A 200 -4.18 17.97 16.01
CA ILE A 200 -3.72 16.84 16.82
C ILE A 200 -4.65 16.68 18.02
N HIS A 201 -5.30 15.53 18.12
CA HIS A 201 -6.13 15.20 19.28
C HIS A 201 -5.27 15.06 20.55
N LYS A 202 -5.84 15.35 21.73
CA LYS A 202 -5.15 15.31 23.03
C LYS A 202 -4.38 14.02 23.36
N ASN A 203 -4.78 12.90 22.77
CA ASN A 203 -4.17 11.58 22.95
C ASN A 203 -3.38 11.11 21.72
N GLY A 204 -3.40 11.88 20.63
CA GLY A 204 -2.65 11.60 19.41
C GLY A 204 -1.15 11.83 19.62
N ARG A 205 -0.33 11.07 18.89
CA ARG A 205 1.13 11.12 19.03
C ARG A 205 1.75 11.48 17.68
N PHE A 206 2.51 12.57 17.68
CA PHE A 206 3.24 13.06 16.51
C PHE A 206 4.73 13.15 16.84
N TYR A 207 5.54 12.47 16.05
CA TYR A 207 7.00 12.46 16.17
C TYR A 207 7.61 12.89 14.83
N GLY A 208 8.12 14.12 14.77
CA GLY A 208 8.87 14.60 13.62
C GLY A 208 8.62 16.07 13.31
N ASN A 209 8.65 16.41 12.02
CA ASN A 209 8.66 17.81 11.57
C ASN A 209 7.38 18.16 10.82
N SER A 210 6.68 19.19 11.27
CA SER A 210 5.57 19.80 10.52
C SER A 210 6.09 20.96 9.67
N LEU A 211 5.78 20.95 8.38
CA LEU A 211 6.09 22.01 7.43
C LEU A 211 4.79 22.51 6.79
N PRO A 212 4.72 23.79 6.37
CA PRO A 212 3.64 24.24 5.51
C PRO A 212 3.74 23.55 4.13
N ARG A 213 2.60 23.27 3.52
CA ARG A 213 2.51 22.80 2.14
C ARG A 213 2.90 23.94 1.19
N SER A 214 3.69 23.66 0.16
CA SER A 214 4.05 24.65 -0.86
C SER A 214 3.01 24.72 -1.98
N ASP A 215 2.94 25.86 -2.66
CA ASP A 215 2.04 26.05 -3.81
C ASP A 215 2.32 25.03 -4.93
N GLU A 216 3.57 24.60 -5.10
CA GLU A 216 3.96 23.57 -6.08
C GLU A 216 3.36 22.19 -5.77
N GLU A 217 3.36 21.80 -4.49
CA GLU A 217 2.75 20.55 -4.04
C GLU A 217 1.23 20.62 -4.10
N ALA A 218 0.66 21.81 -3.91
CA ALA A 218 -0.76 22.06 -4.09
C ALA A 218 -1.23 21.85 -5.54
N GLN A 219 -0.56 22.50 -6.49
CA GLN A 219 -0.86 22.41 -7.91
C GLN A 219 -0.66 20.99 -8.47
N LYS A 220 0.36 20.26 -7.97
CA LYS A 220 0.62 18.88 -8.42
C LYS A 220 -0.56 17.96 -8.12
N ASN A 221 -1.16 18.05 -6.93
CA ASN A 221 -2.30 17.22 -6.56
C ASN A 221 -3.55 17.58 -7.37
N GLU A 222 -3.81 18.88 -7.57
CA GLU A 222 -4.94 19.35 -8.39
C GLU A 222 -4.80 18.93 -9.85
N PHE A 223 -3.59 19.01 -10.42
CA PHE A 223 -3.32 18.61 -11.80
C PHE A 223 -3.48 17.10 -12.01
N ILE A 224 -3.00 16.27 -11.07
CA ILE A 224 -3.20 14.82 -11.12
C ILE A 224 -4.71 14.51 -11.10
N SER A 225 -5.45 15.17 -10.20
CA SER A 225 -6.89 14.95 -10.05
C SER A 225 -7.67 15.32 -11.32
N ALA A 226 -7.34 16.47 -11.92
CA ALA A 226 -7.95 16.92 -13.16
C ALA A 226 -7.65 15.97 -14.34
N MET A 227 -6.44 15.41 -14.41
CA MET A 227 -6.05 14.53 -15.51
C MET A 227 -6.73 13.15 -15.43
N ASP A 228 -6.96 12.62 -14.23
CA ASP A 228 -7.67 11.35 -14.06
C ASP A 228 -9.18 11.50 -14.32
N ALA A 229 -9.80 12.63 -13.95
CA ALA A 229 -11.18 12.94 -14.32
C ALA A 229 -11.41 13.05 -15.84
N VAL A 230 -10.44 13.59 -16.59
CA VAL A 230 -10.52 13.66 -18.07
C VAL A 230 -10.41 12.28 -18.73
N LYS A 231 -9.62 11.35 -18.16
CA LYS A 231 -9.55 9.97 -18.67
C LYS A 231 -10.85 9.21 -18.49
N GLU A 232 -11.50 9.34 -17.34
CA GLU A 232 -12.77 8.64 -17.05
C GLU A 232 -13.86 9.05 -18.07
N ASN A 233 -13.94 10.34 -18.38
CA ASN A 233 -14.94 10.88 -19.32
C ASN A 233 -14.65 10.54 -20.79
N THR A 234 -13.39 10.29 -21.16
CA THR A 234 -13.01 9.91 -22.54
C THR A 234 -13.21 8.42 -22.81
N ILE A 235 -13.14 7.57 -21.78
CA ILE A 235 -13.42 6.13 -21.90
C ILE A 235 -14.92 5.89 -22.14
N ASP A 236 -15.80 6.67 -21.50
CA ASP A 236 -17.25 6.54 -21.66
C ASP A 236 -17.70 6.89 -23.09
N LEU A 237 -17.14 7.96 -23.67
CA LEU A 237 -17.38 8.36 -25.06
C LEU A 237 -16.88 7.34 -26.09
N ALA A 238 -15.75 6.68 -25.84
CA ALA A 238 -15.20 5.67 -26.74
C ALA A 238 -16.05 4.37 -26.75
N SER A 239 -16.76 4.07 -25.66
CA SER A 239 -17.65 2.91 -25.57
C SER A 239 -18.97 3.11 -26.33
N PHE A 240 -19.42 4.36 -26.46
CA PHE A 240 -20.69 4.72 -27.11
C PHE A 240 -20.64 4.70 -28.65
N TYR A 241 -19.44 4.71 -29.26
CA TYR A 241 -19.27 4.65 -30.72
C TYR A 241 -18.97 3.24 -31.25
N LYS A 242 -19.11 2.19 -30.43
CA LYS A 242 -18.77 0.80 -30.80
C LYS A 242 -19.97 -0.14 -30.97
N GLU A 243 -21.20 0.38 -31.05
CA GLU A 243 -22.39 -0.38 -31.50
C GLU A 243 -22.74 -0.09 -32.97
#